data_AF-A0A7V0QJT2-F1
#
_entry.id   AF-A0A7V0QJT2-F1
#
_cell.length_a   1.000
_cell.length_b   1.000
_cell.length_c   1.000
_cell.angle_alpha   90.00
_cell.angle_beta   90.00
_cell.angle_gamma   90.00
#
_symmetry.space_group_name_H-M   'P 1'
#
loop_
_entity.id
_entity.type
_entity.pdbx_description
1 polymer ?
#
loop_
_entity_poly.entity_id
_entity_poly.type
_entity_poly.pdbx_seq_one_letter_code
_entity_poly.pdbx_strand_id
1 'polypeptide(L)'
;MDEPSAHLDVEQKVRLIKTVRRFAERRGVSMLVVDHDIYLIDLLSDRLMVFDGVPGVWGESKGCFGMQEGMNLFLQDLGVTFRRDLSTLRPRINKIGSAKDREQKAEGKYYYL
;
A
#
# COMPACT_ATOMS: atom_id res chain seq x y z
N MET A 1 9.57 -11.20 3.59
CA MET A 1 10.14 -11.01 2.24
C MET A 1 10.53 -9.55 2.15
N ASP A 2 11.76 -9.28 1.73
CA ASP A 2 12.30 -7.93 1.67
C ASP A 2 12.44 -7.53 0.20
N GLU A 3 11.75 -6.46 -0.18
CA GLU A 3 11.63 -5.89 -1.53
C GLU A 3 11.51 -6.92 -2.68
N PRO A 4 10.54 -7.84 -2.65
CA PRO A 4 10.43 -8.88 -3.66
C PRO A 4 10.00 -8.36 -5.04
N SER A 5 9.49 -7.11 -5.15
CA SER A 5 9.17 -6.49 -6.43
C SER A 5 10.41 -6.02 -7.21
N ALA A 6 11.58 -5.97 -6.57
CA ALA A 6 12.80 -5.44 -7.16
C ALA A 6 13.17 -6.21 -8.45
N HIS A 7 13.48 -5.46 -9.51
CA HIS A 7 13.85 -5.99 -10.83
C HIS A 7 12.76 -6.82 -11.53
N LEU A 8 11.52 -6.83 -11.03
CA LEU A 8 10.42 -7.54 -11.66
C LEU A 8 9.62 -6.64 -12.61
N ASP A 9 9.28 -7.18 -13.78
CA ASP A 9 8.30 -6.57 -14.68
C ASP A 9 6.85 -6.74 -14.15
N VAL A 10 5.90 -6.08 -14.80
CA VAL A 10 4.48 -6.09 -14.39
C VAL A 10 3.89 -7.50 -14.35
N GLU A 11 4.24 -8.36 -15.31
CA GLU A 11 3.70 -9.72 -15.38
C GLU A 11 4.29 -10.60 -14.27
N GLN A 12 5.60 -10.46 -14.02
CA GLN A 12 6.31 -11.14 -12.95
C GLN A 12 5.76 -10.74 -11.58
N LYS A 13 5.49 -9.45 -11.33
CA LYS A 13 4.82 -8.98 -10.10
C LYS A 13 3.45 -9.64 -9.89
N VAL A 14 2.64 -9.74 -10.94
CA VAL A 14 1.33 -10.42 -10.86
C VAL A 14 1.48 -11.91 -10.52
N ARG A 15 2.47 -12.58 -11.11
CA ARG A 15 2.76 -14.00 -10.80
C ARG A 15 3.26 -14.17 -9.37
N LEU A 16 4.14 -13.27 -8.91
CA LEU A 16 4.65 -13.23 -7.54
C LEU A 16 3.49 -13.13 -6.54
N ILE A 17 2.64 -12.12 -6.68
CA ILE A 17 1.48 -11.89 -5.78
C ILE A 17 0.59 -13.13 -5.68
N LYS A 18 0.20 -13.69 -6.84
CA LYS A 18 -0.64 -14.90 -6.89
C LYS A 18 0.02 -16.11 -6.21
N THR A 19 1.33 -16.24 -6.35
CA THR A 19 2.09 -17.37 -5.81
C THR A 19 2.25 -17.25 -4.30
N VAL A 20 2.68 -16.07 -3.83
CA VAL A 20 2.91 -15.79 -2.41
C VAL A 20 1.60 -15.91 -1.63
N ARG A 21 0.54 -15.25 -2.11
CA ARG A 21 -0.78 -15.30 -1.45
C ARG A 21 -1.31 -16.73 -1.33
N ARG A 22 -1.28 -17.50 -2.43
CA ARG A 22 -1.73 -18.90 -2.44
C ARG A 22 -0.85 -19.79 -1.56
N PHE A 23 0.44 -19.49 -1.44
CA PHE A 23 1.34 -20.21 -0.53
C PHE A 23 0.96 -19.96 0.93
N ALA A 24 0.80 -18.69 1.32
CA ALA A 24 0.40 -18.29 2.67
C ALA A 24 -0.93 -18.93 3.08
N GLU A 25 -1.95 -18.80 2.22
CA GLU A 25 -3.29 -19.34 2.43
C GLU A 25 -3.28 -20.87 2.59
N ARG A 26 -2.61 -21.62 1.69
CA ARG A 26 -2.59 -23.09 1.76
C ARG A 26 -1.81 -23.64 2.95
N ARG A 27 -0.78 -22.94 3.39
CA ARG A 27 0.06 -23.36 4.52
C ARG A 27 -0.47 -22.84 5.86
N GLY A 28 -1.44 -21.92 5.84
CA GLY A 28 -1.95 -21.27 7.05
C GLY A 28 -0.88 -20.44 7.76
N VAL A 29 0.06 -19.86 7.02
CA VAL A 29 1.18 -19.09 7.58
C VAL A 29 1.00 -17.61 7.33
N SER A 30 1.40 -16.80 8.29
CA SER A 30 1.50 -15.34 8.11
C SER A 30 2.79 -14.99 7.37
N MET A 31 2.73 -13.95 6.54
CA MET A 31 3.88 -13.42 5.84
C MET A 31 4.01 -11.92 6.08
N LEU A 32 5.22 -11.48 6.41
CA LEU A 32 5.59 -10.07 6.44
C LEU A 32 6.30 -9.74 5.13
N VAL A 33 5.84 -8.70 4.44
CA VAL A 33 6.42 -8.23 3.18
C VAL A 33 6.73 -6.75 3.30
N VAL A 34 7.97 -6.39 2.97
CA VAL A 34 8.44 -5.00 2.84
C VAL A 34 8.60 -4.72 1.36
N ASP A 35 7.99 -3.64 0.88
CA ASP A 35 8.10 -3.20 -0.52
C ASP A 35 7.78 -1.71 -0.60
N HIS A 36 8.12 -1.07 -1.73
CA HIS A 36 7.78 0.32 -2.03
C HIS A 36 6.67 0.43 -3.10
N ASP A 37 6.30 -0.68 -3.75
CA ASP A 37 5.22 -0.74 -4.73
C ASP A 37 3.85 -0.82 -4.04
N ILE A 38 3.14 0.31 -3.98
CA ILE A 38 1.81 0.43 -3.38
C ILE A 38 0.82 -0.57 -4.00
N TYR A 39 0.91 -0.89 -5.30
CA TYR A 39 0.01 -1.85 -5.94
C TYR A 39 0.27 -3.29 -5.48
N LEU A 40 1.54 -3.63 -5.24
CA LEU A 40 1.88 -4.94 -4.71
C LEU A 40 1.36 -5.08 -3.28
N ILE A 41 1.58 -4.05 -2.45
CA ILE A 41 1.12 -4.02 -1.06
C ILE A 41 -0.42 -4.11 -0.99
N ASP A 42 -1.12 -3.34 -1.83
CA ASP A 42 -2.59 -3.34 -1.93
C ASP A 42 -3.18 -4.73 -2.23
N LEU A 43 -2.51 -5.51 -3.08
CA LEU A 43 -3.00 -6.81 -3.54
C LEU A 43 -2.59 -7.98 -2.64
N LEU A 44 -1.47 -7.84 -1.91
CA LEU A 44 -0.88 -8.91 -1.12
C LEU A 44 -1.29 -8.85 0.35
N SER A 45 -1.50 -7.65 0.90
CA SER A 45 -1.55 -7.44 2.35
C SER A 45 -2.98 -7.35 2.90
N ASP A 46 -3.20 -8.00 4.04
CA ASP A 46 -4.43 -7.84 4.83
C ASP A 46 -4.34 -6.69 5.84
N ARG A 47 -3.11 -6.36 6.28
CA ARG A 47 -2.79 -5.33 7.28
C ARG A 47 -1.51 -4.62 6.89
N LEU A 48 -1.32 -3.40 7.41
CA LEU A 48 -0.16 -2.57 7.11
C LEU A 48 0.54 -2.09 8.38
N MET A 49 1.87 -2.17 8.38
CA MET A 49 2.73 -1.52 9.36
C MET A 49 3.41 -0.34 8.66
N VAL A 50 3.33 0.84 9.28
CA VAL A 50 3.90 2.07 8.70
C VAL A 50 5.18 2.39 9.45
N PHE A 51 6.24 2.74 8.74
CA PHE A 51 7.49 3.22 9.32
C PHE A 51 7.59 4.72 9.12
N ASP A 52 8.08 5.43 10.13
CA ASP A 52 8.28 6.87 10.11
C ASP A 52 9.68 7.20 10.68
N GLY A 53 10.22 8.35 10.35
CA GLY A 53 11.49 8.85 10.85
C GLY A 53 12.35 9.56 9.83
N VAL A 54 13.63 9.68 10.14
CA VAL A 54 14.62 10.33 9.29
C VAL A 54 15.67 9.29 8.87
N PRO A 55 15.78 8.98 7.56
CA PRO A 55 16.72 7.98 7.07
C PRO A 55 18.15 8.20 7.59
N GLY A 56 18.75 7.17 8.15
CA GLY A 56 20.10 7.20 8.72
C GLY A 56 20.23 7.89 10.09
N VAL A 57 19.13 8.39 10.67
CA VAL A 57 19.14 9.06 11.99
C VAL A 57 18.29 8.29 13.00
N TRP A 58 17.00 8.12 12.73
CA TRP A 58 16.08 7.37 13.59
C TRP A 58 14.89 6.85 12.79
N GLY A 59 14.25 5.79 13.29
CA GLY A 59 13.00 5.29 12.72
C GLY A 59 12.14 4.61 13.78
N GLU A 60 10.83 4.71 13.62
CA GLU A 60 9.85 4.03 14.45
C GLU A 60 8.85 3.26 13.57
N SER A 61 8.39 2.12 14.06
CA SER A 61 7.28 1.38 13.46
C SER A 61 5.98 1.74 14.17
N LYS A 62 4.99 2.20 13.41
CA LYS A 62 3.63 2.45 13.87
C LYS A 62 2.76 1.22 13.59
N GLY A 63 2.35 0.56 14.68
CA GLY A 63 1.24 -0.39 14.74
C GLY A 63 1.20 -1.50 13.69
N CYS A 64 0.10 -2.23 13.67
CA CYS A 64 -0.29 -3.11 12.57
C CYS A 64 -1.75 -2.81 12.28
N PHE A 65 -1.99 -1.86 11.40
CA PHE A 65 -3.33 -1.31 11.14
C PHE A 65 -4.07 -2.15 10.09
N GLY A 66 -5.38 -1.95 9.99
CA GLY A 66 -6.10 -2.36 8.78
C GLY A 66 -5.57 -1.58 7.57
N MET A 67 -5.74 -2.13 6.36
CA MET A 67 -5.22 -1.51 5.14
C MET A 67 -5.65 -0.05 4.96
N GLN A 68 -6.93 0.25 5.20
CA GLN A 68 -7.45 1.60 5.04
C GLN A 68 -6.83 2.60 6.03
N GLU A 69 -6.77 2.24 7.31
CA GLU A 69 -6.20 3.09 8.35
C GLU A 69 -4.70 3.31 8.13
N GLY A 70 -3.94 2.23 7.90
CA GLY A 70 -2.50 2.31 7.66
C GLY A 70 -2.14 3.12 6.41
N MET A 71 -2.87 2.91 5.30
CA MET A 71 -2.64 3.68 4.08
C MET A 71 -3.03 5.14 4.24
N ASN A 72 -4.08 5.47 5.00
CA ASN A 72 -4.41 6.86 5.29
C ASN A 72 -3.28 7.55 6.06
N LEU A 73 -2.72 6.91 7.09
CA LEU A 73 -1.59 7.44 7.84
C LEU A 73 -0.36 7.67 6.94
N PHE A 74 -0.01 6.67 6.13
CA PHE A 74 1.15 6.75 5.22
C PHE A 74 0.97 7.82 4.13
N LEU A 75 -0.19 7.85 3.47
CA LEU A 75 -0.45 8.76 2.35
C LEU A 75 -0.69 10.21 2.80
N GLN A 76 -1.19 10.40 4.02
CA GLN A 76 -1.31 11.72 4.63
C GLN A 76 0.06 12.38 4.79
N ASP A 77 1.05 11.65 5.27
CA ASP A 77 2.42 12.14 5.42
C ASP A 77 3.03 12.53 4.06
N LEU A 78 2.77 11.72 3.03
CA LEU A 78 3.18 12.04 1.65
C LEU A 78 2.39 13.17 0.99
N GLY A 79 1.24 13.56 1.55
CA GLY A 79 0.36 14.58 0.97
C GLY A 79 -0.30 14.18 -0.35
N VAL A 80 -0.46 12.87 -0.61
CA VAL A 80 -0.99 12.30 -1.87
C VAL A 80 -2.27 11.53 -1.60
N THR A 81 -3.24 11.57 -2.51
CA THR A 81 -4.49 10.78 -2.38
C THR A 81 -4.63 9.73 -3.48
N PHE A 82 -5.24 8.60 -3.12
CA PHE A 82 -5.57 7.50 -4.01
C PHE A 82 -7.08 7.22 -4.00
N ARG A 83 -7.61 6.95 -5.18
CA ARG A 83 -8.99 6.50 -5.40
C ARG A 83 -9.04 5.09 -5.96
N ARG A 84 -10.15 4.35 -5.81
CA ARG A 84 -10.37 3.13 -6.58
C ARG A 84 -10.93 3.43 -7.96
N ASP A 85 -10.36 2.78 -8.95
CA ASP A 85 -10.96 2.69 -10.28
C ASP A 85 -12.11 1.66 -10.24
N LEU A 86 -13.35 2.06 -10.55
CA LEU A 86 -14.51 1.16 -10.41
C LEU A 86 -14.49 -0.02 -11.39
N SER A 87 -13.79 0.10 -12.53
CA SER A 87 -13.75 -0.95 -13.54
C SER A 87 -12.71 -2.03 -13.22
N THR A 88 -11.59 -1.64 -12.61
CA THR A 88 -10.45 -2.52 -12.35
C THR A 88 -10.20 -2.78 -10.87
N LEU A 89 -10.87 -2.03 -9.99
CA LEU A 89 -10.65 -1.96 -8.55
C LEU A 89 -9.23 -1.56 -8.13
N ARG A 90 -8.40 -1.13 -9.08
CA ARG A 90 -7.01 -0.76 -8.83
C ARG A 90 -6.94 0.62 -8.15
N PRO A 91 -6.01 0.81 -7.20
CA PRO A 91 -5.72 2.13 -6.68
C PRO A 91 -5.19 3.03 -7.80
N ARG A 92 -5.64 4.28 -7.86
CA ARG A 92 -5.16 5.30 -8.79
C ARG A 92 -4.86 6.57 -8.04
N ILE A 93 -3.66 7.09 -8.25
CA ILE A 93 -3.24 8.38 -7.70
C ILE A 93 -4.10 9.51 -8.30
N ASN A 94 -4.56 10.43 -7.45
CA ASN A 94 -5.14 11.67 -7.94
C ASN A 94 -4.04 12.68 -8.27
N LYS A 95 -4.25 13.47 -9.33
CA LYS A 95 -3.38 14.61 -9.58
C LYS A 95 -3.49 15.59 -8.41
N ILE A 96 -2.34 16.04 -7.91
CA ILE A 96 -2.24 17.01 -6.81
C ILE A 96 -3.08 18.25 -7.15
N GLY A 97 -3.94 18.65 -6.21
CA GLY A 97 -4.81 19.81 -6.37
C GLY A 97 -5.98 19.60 -7.33
N SER A 98 -6.23 18.38 -7.83
CA SER A 98 -7.48 18.08 -8.55
C SER A 98 -8.70 18.18 -7.62
N ALA A 99 -9.91 18.28 -8.19
CA ALA A 99 -11.15 18.35 -7.40
C ALA A 99 -11.25 17.17 -6.42
N LYS A 100 -10.99 15.94 -6.89
CA LYS A 100 -11.00 14.72 -6.07
C LYS A 100 -9.91 14.71 -5.01
N ASP A 101 -8.71 15.21 -5.30
CA ASP A 101 -7.62 15.30 -4.31
C ASP A 101 -8.01 16.23 -3.16
N ARG A 102 -8.61 17.39 -3.46
CA ARG A 102 -9.05 18.34 -2.43
C ARG A 102 -10.20 17.79 -1.59
N GLU A 103 -11.16 17.14 -2.22
CA GLU A 103 -12.30 16.51 -1.56
C GLU A 103 -11.82 15.43 -0.58
N GLN A 104 -10.99 14.50 -1.03
CA GLN A 104 -10.43 13.44 -0.19
C GLN A 104 -9.60 13.98 0.98
N LYS A 105 -8.76 15.00 0.74
CA LYS A 105 -7.97 15.66 1.80
C LYS A 105 -8.87 16.35 2.83
N ALA A 106 -9.92 17.04 2.40
CA ALA A 106 -10.86 17.69 3.30
C ALA A 106 -11.60 16.70 4.20
N GLU A 107 -11.86 15.49 3.70
CA GLU A 107 -12.47 14.40 4.47
C GLU A 107 -11.47 13.56 5.28
N GLY A 108 -10.17 13.82 5.15
CA GLY A 108 -9.13 12.98 5.76
C GLY A 108 -9.01 11.57 5.17
N LYS A 109 -9.56 11.34 3.97
CA LYS A 109 -9.59 10.04 3.27
C LYS A 109 -8.56 10.01 2.15
N TYR A 110 -7.30 9.80 2.51
CA TYR A 110 -6.18 9.69 1.57
C TYR A 110 -6.16 8.38 0.80
N TYR A 111 -6.73 7.32 1.36
CA TYR A 111 -6.85 6.01 0.74
C TYR A 111 -8.31 5.60 0.57
N TYR A 112 -8.71 5.46 -0.69
CA TYR A 112 -10.05 5.09 -1.14
C TYR A 112 -11.15 6.12 -0.82
N LEU A 113 -12.24 6.01 -1.58
CA LEU A 113 -13.58 6.46 -1.22
C LEU A 113 -14.44 5.20 -1.17
#